data_AF-A0AAN0NDQ2-F1
#
_entry.id   AF-A0AAN0NDQ2-F1
#
_cell.length_a   1.000
_cell.length_b   1.000
_cell.length_c   1.000
_cell.angle_alpha   90.00
_cell.angle_beta   90.00
_cell.angle_gamma   90.00
#
_symmetry.space_group_name_H-M   'P 1'
#
loop_
_entity.id
_entity.type
_entity.pdbx_description
1 polymer ?
#
loop_
_entity_poly.entity_id
_entity_poly.type
_entity_poly.pdbx_seq_one_letter_code
_entity_poly.pdbx_strand_id
1 'polypeptide(L)'
;MRNCGRRSYRRFEEKSGFKAKGFTFPLQANGRALSMGKTQGFVRITVDTETSSILGAELVGEQASELIAELTMAIETQLTLDDISLIIHVHPSLSESIMDASELAKGLPIHI
;
A
#
# COMPACT_ATOMS: atom_id res chain seq x y z
N MET A 1 4.63 -10.49 8.14
CA MET A 1 5.12 -9.17 7.70
C MET A 1 6.05 -9.36 6.51
N ARG A 2 5.82 -8.59 5.46
CA ARG A 2 6.64 -8.51 4.24
C ARG A 2 6.75 -7.05 3.82
N ASN A 3 7.81 -6.70 3.11
CA ASN A 3 8.05 -5.35 2.63
C ASN A 3 8.88 -5.36 1.35
N CYS A 4 8.74 -4.29 0.57
CA CYS A 4 9.48 -4.06 -0.65
C CYS A 4 9.85 -2.58 -0.77
N GLY A 5 10.90 -2.30 -1.54
CA GLY A 5 11.46 -0.96 -1.69
C GLY A 5 11.95 -0.35 -0.36
N ARG A 6 11.69 0.95 -0.19
CA ARG A 6 12.27 1.75 0.88
C ARG A 6 11.42 1.66 2.15
N ARG A 7 11.98 1.02 3.19
CA ARG A 7 11.30 0.62 4.45
C ARG A 7 11.03 1.73 5.48
N SER A 8 11.62 2.91 5.37
CA SER A 8 11.45 3.96 6.40
C SER A 8 11.47 5.33 5.75
N TYR A 9 10.30 5.94 5.60
CA TYR A 9 10.13 7.25 4.98
C TYR A 9 10.91 8.35 5.72
N ARG A 10 10.89 8.36 7.06
CA ARG A 10 11.67 9.32 7.88
C ARG A 10 13.18 9.26 7.59
N ARG A 11 13.70 8.04 7.49
CA ARG A 11 15.13 7.83 7.20
C ARG A 11 15.52 8.24 5.78
N PHE A 12 14.53 8.37 4.89
CA PHE A 12 14.73 8.74 3.49
C PHE A 12 14.63 10.24 3.25
N GLU A 13 13.71 10.93 3.93
CA GLU A 13 13.65 12.40 3.96
C GLU A 13 15.01 12.98 4.36
N GLU A 14 15.66 12.37 5.36
CA GLU A 14 16.97 12.81 5.87
C GLU A 14 18.15 12.55 4.92
N LYS A 15 18.07 11.55 4.04
CA LYS A 15 19.24 11.04 3.29
C LYS A 15 19.26 11.36 1.81
N SER A 16 18.12 11.68 1.22
CA SER A 16 17.95 11.52 -0.23
C SER A 16 17.11 12.63 -0.86
N GLY A 17 16.64 13.60 -0.07
CA GLY A 17 15.94 14.78 -0.55
C GLY A 17 14.50 14.56 -1.04
N PHE A 18 13.96 13.34 -1.00
CA PHE A 18 12.56 13.06 -1.34
C PHE A 18 11.64 13.41 -0.17
N LYS A 19 10.49 14.04 -0.46
CA LYS A 19 9.42 14.28 0.52
C LYS A 19 8.55 13.04 0.64
N ALA A 20 9.02 12.07 1.42
CA ALA A 20 8.37 10.77 1.55
C ALA A 20 7.26 10.78 2.62
N LYS A 21 6.06 10.32 2.27
CA LYS A 21 4.95 10.17 3.22
C LYS A 21 4.41 8.74 3.20
N GLY A 22 4.15 8.20 4.39
CA GLY A 22 3.57 6.87 4.58
C GLY A 22 2.08 6.93 4.85
N PHE A 23 1.31 6.06 4.21
CA PHE A 23 -0.14 5.93 4.32
C PHE A 23 -0.50 4.50 4.68
N THR A 24 -1.38 4.30 5.65
CA THR A 24 -1.67 2.98 6.22
C THR A 24 -3.15 2.67 6.17
N PHE A 25 -3.50 1.56 5.54
CA PHE A 25 -4.84 1.01 5.50
C PHE A 25 -4.94 -0.22 6.42
N PRO A 26 -5.85 -0.24 7.40
CA PRO A 26 -6.02 -1.37 8.31
C PRO A 26 -6.80 -2.52 7.64
N LEU A 27 -6.35 -3.77 7.79
CA LEU A 27 -7.09 -4.93 7.27
C LEU A 27 -8.44 -5.14 7.97
N GLN A 28 -8.71 -4.47 9.08
CA GLN A 28 -10.01 -4.46 9.74
C GLN A 28 -11.11 -3.82 8.87
N ALA A 29 -10.76 -2.92 7.95
CA ALA A 29 -11.69 -2.28 7.03
C ALA A 29 -11.90 -3.09 5.73
N ASN A 30 -11.16 -4.20 5.52
CA ASN A 30 -11.30 -5.03 4.33
C ASN A 30 -12.37 -6.13 4.52
N GLY A 31 -13.37 -6.15 3.62
CA GLY A 31 -14.47 -7.11 3.68
C GLY A 31 -14.03 -8.58 3.60
N ARG A 32 -13.01 -8.89 2.79
CA ARG A 32 -12.48 -10.25 2.69
C ARG A 32 -11.80 -10.68 4.00
N ALA A 33 -10.98 -9.84 4.59
CA ALA A 33 -10.32 -10.09 5.87
C ALA A 33 -11.33 -10.34 7.00
N LEU A 34 -12.43 -9.57 7.02
CA LEU A 34 -13.56 -9.78 7.93
C LEU A 34 -14.19 -11.16 7.73
N SER A 35 -14.51 -11.53 6.48
CA SER A 35 -15.14 -12.83 6.18
C SER A 35 -14.28 -14.04 6.55
N MET A 36 -12.96 -13.87 6.57
CA MET A 36 -11.99 -14.92 6.94
C MET A 36 -11.67 -14.93 8.45
N GLY A 37 -12.13 -13.94 9.22
CA GLY A 37 -11.72 -13.76 10.62
C GLY A 37 -10.24 -13.41 10.79
N LYS A 38 -9.61 -12.85 9.74
CA LYS A 38 -8.17 -12.53 9.67
C LYS A 38 -7.94 -11.02 9.53
N THR A 39 -8.46 -10.26 10.46
CA THR A 39 -8.49 -8.78 10.40
C THR A 39 -7.25 -8.10 10.98
N GLN A 40 -6.33 -8.87 11.58
CA GLN A 40 -5.11 -8.30 12.15
C GLN A 40 -4.10 -7.97 11.05
N GLY A 41 -3.69 -6.70 11.01
CA GLY A 41 -2.66 -6.24 10.09
C GLY A 41 -3.01 -4.96 9.36
N PHE A 42 -2.17 -4.60 8.40
CA PHE A 42 -2.29 -3.40 7.60
C PHE A 42 -1.49 -3.50 6.29
N VAL A 43 -1.88 -2.68 5.32
CA VAL A 43 -1.07 -2.32 4.15
C VAL A 43 -0.57 -0.89 4.37
N ARG A 44 0.74 -0.65 4.23
CA ARG A 44 1.33 0.68 4.25
C ARG A 44 2.06 0.94 2.95
N ILE A 45 1.73 2.04 2.28
CA ILE A 45 2.41 2.51 1.07
C ILE A 45 3.17 3.79 1.43
N THR A 46 4.43 3.86 1.01
CA THR A 46 5.28 5.04 1.13
C THR A 46 5.45 5.65 -0.25
N VAL A 47 5.16 6.93 -0.37
CA VAL A 47 5.17 7.64 -1.64
C VAL A 47 5.99 8.91 -1.56
N ASP A 48 6.50 9.34 -2.70
CA ASP A 48 6.99 10.70 -2.87
C ASP A 48 5.80 11.65 -3.08
N THR A 49 5.70 12.68 -2.25
CA THR A 49 4.57 13.62 -2.29
C THR A 49 4.63 14.60 -3.46
N GLU A 50 5.79 14.77 -4.10
CA GLU A 50 5.91 15.66 -5.26
C GLU A 50 5.52 14.97 -6.58
N THR A 51 5.87 13.69 -6.71
CA THR A 51 5.68 12.93 -7.96
C THR A 51 4.58 11.86 -7.86
N SER A 52 4.02 11.64 -6.68
CA SER A 52 3.08 10.53 -6.38
C SER A 52 3.63 9.13 -6.69
N SER A 53 4.95 9.00 -6.86
CA SER A 53 5.62 7.72 -7.15
C SER A 53 5.71 6.84 -5.91
N ILE A 54 5.51 5.53 -6.06
CA ILE A 54 5.61 4.57 -4.96
C ILE A 54 7.09 4.29 -4.67
N LEU A 55 7.52 4.60 -3.44
CA LEU A 55 8.91 4.43 -2.99
C LEU A 55 9.12 3.12 -2.23
N GLY A 56 8.07 2.56 -1.65
CA GLY A 56 8.14 1.39 -0.80
C GLY A 56 6.80 1.00 -0.24
N ALA A 57 6.68 -0.23 0.24
CA ALA A 57 5.49 -0.69 0.90
C ALA A 57 5.78 -1.74 1.97
N GLU A 58 4.86 -1.86 2.91
CA GLU A 58 4.89 -2.84 3.99
C GLU A 58 3.52 -3.47 4.16
N LEU A 59 3.51 -4.79 4.31
CA LEU A 59 2.29 -5.56 4.46
C LEU A 59 2.40 -6.50 5.67
N VAL A 60 1.43 -6.38 6.57
CA VAL A 60 1.28 -7.24 7.75
C VAL A 60 -0.11 -7.84 7.66
N GLY A 61 -0.22 -9.16 7.69
CA GLY A 61 -1.51 -9.84 7.63
C GLY A 61 -1.41 -11.20 6.94
N GLU A 62 -2.57 -11.79 6.71
CA GLU A 62 -2.75 -13.02 5.94
C GLU A 62 -2.30 -12.81 4.49
N GLN A 63 -1.71 -13.83 3.86
CA GLN A 63 -1.22 -13.78 2.46
C GLN A 63 -0.24 -12.63 2.13
N ALA A 64 0.42 -12.04 3.13
CA ALA A 64 1.33 -10.91 2.88
C ALA A 64 2.51 -11.21 1.93
N SER A 65 2.94 -12.47 1.83
CA SER A 65 3.97 -12.88 0.86
C SER A 65 3.50 -12.85 -0.58
N GLU A 66 2.21 -13.07 -0.83
CA GLU A 66 1.66 -13.06 -2.19
C GLU A 66 1.32 -11.62 -2.60
N LEU A 67 0.70 -10.86 -1.70
CA LEU A 67 0.27 -9.48 -1.97
C LEU A 67 1.43 -8.51 -2.18
N ILE A 68 2.59 -8.74 -1.53
CA ILE A 68 3.74 -7.84 -1.67
C ILE A 68 4.35 -7.89 -3.09
N ALA A 69 4.07 -8.94 -3.87
CA ALA A 69 4.59 -9.08 -5.23
C ALA A 69 4.07 -7.96 -6.15
N GLU A 70 2.78 -7.60 -6.01
CA GLU A 70 2.17 -6.49 -6.77
C GLU A 70 2.86 -5.16 -6.47
N LEU A 71 3.06 -4.84 -5.19
CA LEU A 71 3.76 -3.63 -4.76
C LEU A 71 5.24 -3.63 -5.16
N THR A 72 5.87 -4.81 -5.22
CA THR A 72 7.24 -4.94 -5.72
C THR A 72 7.29 -4.62 -7.21
N MET A 73 6.37 -5.18 -8.00
CA MET A 73 6.25 -4.85 -9.43
C MET A 73 6.01 -3.36 -9.62
N ALA A 74 5.09 -2.76 -8.85
CA ALA A 74 4.78 -1.35 -8.91
C ALA A 74 6.00 -0.45 -8.70
N ILE A 75 6.87 -0.80 -7.74
CA ILE A 75 8.10 -0.05 -7.46
C ILE A 75 9.11 -0.21 -8.61
N GLU A 76 9.32 -1.44 -9.10
CA GLU A 76 10.27 -1.70 -10.19
C GLU A 76 9.85 -1.05 -11.51
N THR A 77 8.55 -0.93 -11.76
CA THR A 77 8.01 -0.24 -12.95
C THR A 77 7.68 1.23 -12.69
N GLN A 78 8.06 1.78 -11.53
CA GLN A 78 7.87 3.18 -11.16
C GLN A 78 6.42 3.67 -11.28
N LEU A 79 5.46 2.84 -10.86
CA LEU A 79 4.05 3.22 -10.84
C LEU A 79 3.78 4.30 -9.80
N THR A 80 2.79 5.12 -10.12
CA THR A 80 2.23 6.13 -9.23
C THR A 80 1.05 5.58 -8.44
N LEU A 81 0.60 6.34 -7.44
CA LEU A 81 -0.64 6.04 -6.72
C LEU A 81 -1.86 5.96 -7.66
N ASP A 82 -1.88 6.79 -8.70
CA ASP A 82 -2.97 6.81 -9.68
C ASP A 82 -3.05 5.48 -10.41
N ASP A 83 -1.92 4.95 -10.87
CA ASP A 83 -1.85 3.68 -11.58
C ASP A 83 -2.42 2.54 -10.74
N ILE A 84 -2.02 2.43 -9.46
CA ILE A 84 -2.55 1.39 -8.56
C ILE A 84 -4.02 1.58 -8.26
N SER A 85 -4.47 2.83 -8.03
CA SER A 85 -5.89 3.11 -7.74
C SER A 85 -6.81 2.80 -8.93
N LEU A 86 -6.28 2.81 -10.16
CA LEU A 86 -7.05 2.51 -11.38
C LEU A 86 -7.05 1.02 -11.74
N ILE A 87 -6.21 0.20 -11.09
CA ILE A 87 -6.27 -1.26 -11.25
C ILE A 87 -7.56 -1.78 -10.61
N ILE A 88 -8.36 -2.47 -11.41
CA ILE A 88 -9.55 -3.15 -10.92
C ILE A 88 -9.12 -4.38 -10.10
N HIS A 89 -9.20 -4.23 -8.79
CA HIS A 89 -8.97 -5.33 -7.86
C HIS A 89 -10.23 -6.20 -7.76
N VAL A 90 -10.02 -7.49 -7.52
CA VAL A 90 -11.12 -8.46 -7.44
C VAL A 90 -11.90 -8.24 -6.14
N HIS A 91 -13.22 -8.11 -6.22
CA HIS A 91 -14.08 -8.02 -5.03
C HIS A 91 -14.83 -9.34 -4.76
N PRO A 92 -14.89 -9.86 -3.51
CA PRO A 92 -14.09 -9.45 -2.35
C PRO A 92 -12.74 -10.18 -2.32
N SER A 93 -11.63 -9.46 -2.16
CA SER A 93 -10.28 -10.03 -1.99
C SER A 93 -9.41 -9.23 -1.02
N LEU A 94 -8.29 -9.84 -0.59
CA LEU A 94 -7.32 -9.14 0.24
C LEU A 94 -6.52 -8.11 -0.56
N SER A 95 -6.37 -8.28 -1.88
CA SER A 95 -5.60 -7.33 -2.70
C SER A 95 -6.29 -5.97 -2.81
N GLU A 96 -7.62 -5.88 -2.62
CA GLU A 96 -8.33 -4.61 -2.53
C GLU A 96 -7.73 -3.66 -1.49
N SER A 97 -7.12 -4.21 -0.42
CA SER A 97 -6.44 -3.38 0.58
C SER A 97 -5.24 -2.58 0.05
N ILE A 98 -4.65 -2.98 -1.09
CA ILE A 98 -3.59 -2.23 -1.79
C ILE A 98 -4.19 -1.04 -2.54
N MET A 99 -5.32 -1.25 -3.23
CA MET A 99 -6.11 -0.19 -3.87
C MET A 99 -6.59 0.82 -2.83
N ASP A 100 -7.20 0.36 -1.74
CA ASP A 100 -7.71 1.22 -0.68
C ASP A 100 -6.59 2.04 0.00
N ALA A 101 -5.41 1.43 0.19
CA ALA A 101 -4.24 2.14 0.71
C ALA A 101 -3.77 3.25 -0.25
N SER A 102 -3.91 3.03 -1.55
CA SER A 102 -3.54 4.00 -2.58
C SER A 102 -4.56 5.13 -2.69
N GLU A 103 -5.85 4.82 -2.60
CA GLU A 103 -6.94 5.81 -2.54
C GLU A 103 -6.87 6.68 -1.29
N LEU A 104 -6.55 6.08 -0.12
CA LEU A 104 -6.29 6.83 1.10
C LEU A 104 -5.10 7.78 0.93
N ALA A 105 -4.04 7.33 0.25
CA ALA A 105 -2.88 8.18 -0.03
C ALA A 105 -3.23 9.38 -0.93
N LYS A 106 -4.19 9.19 -1.85
CA LYS A 106 -4.75 10.24 -2.72
C LYS A 106 -5.76 11.16 -2.01
N GLY A 107 -6.22 10.79 -0.81
CA GLY A 107 -7.23 11.55 -0.07
C GLY A 107 -8.66 11.31 -0.54
N LEU A 108 -8.91 10.20 -1.24
CA LEU A 108 -10.24 9.78 -1.71
C LEU A 108 -10.61 8.38 -1.19
N PRO A 109 -10.52 8.10 0.12
CA PRO A 109 -10.79 6.76 0.63
C PRO A 109 -12.29 6.41 0.51
N ILE A 110 -12.58 5.17 0.14
CA ILE A 110 -13.95 4.64 0.05
C ILE A 110 -14.34 3.89 1.33
N HIS A 111 -13.40 3.13 1.89
CA HIS A 111 -13.67 2.19 2.99
C HIS A 111 -13.25 2.67 4.39
N ILE A 112 -12.72 3.90 4.53
CA ILE A 112 -12.32 4.54 5.80
C ILE A 112 -12.36 6.07 5.76
#